data_AF-A0AAW3C580-F1
#
_entry.id   AF-A0AAW3C580-F1
#
_cell.length_a   1.000
_cell.length_b   1.000
_cell.length_c   1.000
_cell.angle_alpha   90.00
_cell.angle_beta   90.00
_cell.angle_gamma   90.00
#
_symmetry.space_group_name_H-M   'P 1'
#
loop_
_entity.id
_entity.type
_entity.pdbx_description
1 polymer ?
#
loop_
_entity_poly.entity_id
_entity_poly.type
_entity_poly.pdbx_seq_one_letter_code
_entity_poly.pdbx_strand_id
1 'polypeptide(L)'
;MTGALYVQQRGLSWNPLDWGRSEVGRSTNPQLEEELPEIFARQPTEVDDYIRPDKSLFERLEDFWDWAVSFLQPVEKQVEIMRSLRHDGFMSLDLGGWGHVFFFYGLCMRVLTLIPSLYSHRNSLRMAHIGPQVSEITNSQNKVKNDRTLSSAEKRVIKDGYNRMKYALCKRHRCAQWKSFLTVLTAPITMSAFLSIRRLAMYETDLEMAPFLWVKDLTMPDPTYALPAICAGMFLLNFEMNQRMQRGGRSASSMYVRWAVRASSVVGVYFFAAQPSAMFAYWIGLSTAGLLQPVLLRWQPFRDFFRFPEPPQAAKSHLISEVKGPSLYERLFATEAEKARLEEQRKADRIRNSAARIETVDDYEVVFDDDVKNAPSGKPR
;
A
#
# COMPACT_ATOMS: atom_id res chain seq x y z
N MET A 1 71.20 20.51 4.20
CA MET A 1 71.86 20.42 5.52
C MET A 1 71.34 21.62 6.29
N THR A 2 70.49 21.50 7.29
CA THR A 2 70.61 20.75 8.54
C THR A 2 69.21 20.54 9.11
N GLY A 3 68.90 19.33 9.58
CA GLY A 3 67.66 19.06 10.30
C GLY A 3 67.71 19.56 11.74
N ALA A 4 66.53 19.74 12.32
CA ALA A 4 66.34 19.70 13.77
C ALA A 4 65.08 18.87 14.06
N LEU A 5 65.35 17.69 14.60
CA LEU A 5 64.43 16.77 15.28
C LEU A 5 63.90 17.39 16.59
N TYR A 6 63.06 16.61 17.29
CA TYR A 6 62.71 16.65 18.73
C TYR A 6 61.33 17.29 19.03
N VAL A 7 60.37 16.69 19.76
CA VAL A 7 60.28 15.43 20.54
C VAL A 7 58.81 15.03 20.63
N GLN A 8 58.54 13.73 20.51
CA GLN A 8 57.28 13.15 20.94
C GLN A 8 57.32 12.91 22.47
N GLN A 9 56.73 13.79 23.27
CA GLN A 9 56.48 13.51 24.69
C GLN A 9 55.09 12.89 24.84
N ARG A 10 55.04 11.56 25.03
CA ARG A 10 53.82 10.85 25.44
C ARG A 10 53.65 10.96 26.95
N GLY A 11 52.85 11.91 27.41
CA GLY A 11 52.29 11.88 28.76
C GLY A 11 51.00 11.06 28.76
N LEU A 12 50.92 10.01 29.58
CA LEU A 12 49.68 9.25 29.79
C LEU A 12 48.79 10.06 30.76
N SER A 13 47.71 10.67 30.28
CA SER A 13 46.75 11.33 31.16
C SER A 13 45.84 10.30 31.82
N TRP A 14 45.67 10.41 33.14
CA TRP A 14 44.84 9.52 33.96
C TRP A 14 43.41 10.06 34.16
N ASN A 15 42.97 10.96 33.28
CA ASN A 15 41.64 11.57 33.33
C ASN A 15 40.69 10.82 32.36
N PRO A 16 39.61 10.16 32.84
CA PRO A 16 38.76 9.32 31.99
C PRO A 16 37.92 10.08 30.94
N LEU A 17 37.94 11.42 30.96
CA LEU A 17 37.24 12.27 29.99
C LEU A 17 38.00 12.47 28.66
N ASP A 18 39.31 12.20 28.61
CA ASP A 18 40.16 12.42 27.42
C ASP A 18 40.40 11.15 26.60
N TRP A 19 39.84 10.01 27.01
CA TRP A 19 40.03 8.76 26.30
C TRP A 19 39.09 8.68 25.09
N GLY A 20 39.67 8.81 23.90
CA GLY A 20 38.97 8.62 22.61
C GLY A 20 38.81 9.88 21.75
N ARG A 21 39.32 11.04 22.17
CA ARG A 21 39.46 12.20 21.26
C ARG A 21 40.83 12.20 20.62
N SER A 22 40.90 11.87 19.34
CA SER A 22 42.04 12.23 18.51
C SER A 22 41.86 13.67 18.04
N GLU A 23 42.58 14.62 18.62
CA GLU A 23 42.67 16.01 18.15
C GLU A 23 43.56 16.12 16.89
N VAL A 24 43.22 15.38 15.84
CA VAL A 24 43.73 15.63 14.50
C VAL A 24 42.54 15.91 13.59
N GLY A 25 41.88 17.03 13.88
CA GLY A 25 41.11 17.75 12.88
C GLY A 25 42.08 18.33 11.85
N ARG A 26 41.77 18.16 10.57
CA ARG A 26 42.47 18.73 9.43
C ARG A 26 42.63 20.25 9.66
N SER A 27 43.81 20.72 10.04
CA SER A 27 44.10 22.15 10.09
C SER A 27 44.27 22.66 8.67
N THR A 28 43.36 23.52 8.21
CA THR A 28 43.51 24.30 6.99
C THR A 28 44.74 25.21 7.14
N ASN A 29 45.66 25.12 6.18
CA ASN A 29 46.88 25.93 6.17
C ASN A 29 46.51 27.41 5.92
N PRO A 30 46.80 28.36 6.83
CA PRO A 30 46.33 29.75 6.73
C PRO A 30 47.04 30.59 5.65
N GLN A 31 47.85 29.98 4.78
CA GLN A 31 48.61 30.67 3.72
C GLN A 31 48.30 30.17 2.30
N LEU A 32 47.27 29.31 2.12
CA LEU A 32 46.90 28.76 0.81
C LEU A 32 46.38 29.81 -0.20
N GLU A 33 45.89 30.96 0.29
CA GLU A 33 45.37 32.03 -0.56
C GLU A 33 46.47 32.88 -1.22
N GLU A 34 47.67 32.94 -0.62
CA GLU A 34 48.81 33.69 -1.19
C GLU A 34 49.59 32.88 -2.24
N GLU A 35 49.61 31.54 -2.14
CA GLU A 35 50.41 30.70 -3.05
C GLU A 35 49.74 30.41 -4.40
N LEU A 36 48.41 30.56 -4.54
CA LEU A 36 47.67 30.16 -5.75
C LEU A 36 46.54 31.14 -6.15
N PRO A 37 46.87 32.38 -6.53
CA PRO A 37 45.88 33.42 -6.85
C PRO A 37 44.97 33.09 -8.05
N GLU A 38 45.43 32.23 -8.98
CA GLU A 38 44.67 31.89 -10.18
C GLU A 38 43.48 30.95 -9.93
N ILE A 39 43.51 30.16 -8.84
CA ILE A 39 42.44 29.20 -8.51
C ILE A 39 41.22 29.92 -7.93
N PHE A 40 41.46 30.97 -7.14
CA PHE A 40 40.40 31.77 -6.51
C PHE A 40 39.80 32.83 -7.44
N ALA A 41 40.56 33.32 -8.42
CA ALA A 41 40.06 34.23 -9.46
C ALA A 41 39.01 33.59 -10.41
N ARG A 42 38.84 32.26 -10.37
CA ARG A 42 37.89 31.51 -11.21
C ARG A 42 36.68 30.95 -10.45
N GLN A 43 36.46 31.32 -9.19
CA GLN A 43 35.26 30.89 -8.49
C GLN A 43 34.01 31.62 -9.04
N PRO A 44 32.95 30.89 -9.42
CA PRO A 44 31.72 31.51 -9.88
C PRO A 44 31.08 32.31 -8.73
N THR A 45 30.70 33.56 -9.00
CA THR A 45 30.24 34.57 -8.03
C THR A 45 28.87 34.34 -7.41
N GLU A 46 28.26 33.17 -7.56
CA GLU A 46 27.00 32.84 -6.90
C GLU A 46 27.12 31.46 -6.25
N VAL A 47 27.61 31.46 -5.00
CA VAL A 47 27.39 30.36 -4.08
C VAL A 47 26.07 30.65 -3.39
N ASP A 48 24.98 30.08 -3.89
CA ASP A 48 23.72 30.04 -3.15
C ASP A 48 24.00 29.48 -1.74
N ASP A 49 23.57 30.24 -0.73
CA ASP A 49 23.69 29.92 0.69
C ASP A 49 23.19 28.49 1.00
N TYR A 50 24.12 27.55 1.18
CA TYR A 50 23.84 26.20 1.67
C TYR A 50 23.61 26.14 3.19
N ILE A 51 23.47 27.29 3.85
CA ILE A 51 23.08 27.40 5.26
C ILE A 51 21.91 28.39 5.34
N ARG A 52 20.71 27.98 4.92
CA ARG A 52 19.51 28.70 5.36
C ARG A 52 19.37 28.50 6.88
N PRO A 53 19.30 29.57 7.70
CA PRO A 53 18.85 29.41 9.07
C PRO A 53 17.41 28.90 9.02
N ASP A 54 17.04 28.04 9.95
CA ASP A 54 15.73 27.40 10.05
C ASP A 54 14.59 28.34 9.61
N LYS A 55 13.81 27.93 8.58
CA LYS A 55 12.66 28.68 8.06
C LYS A 55 11.89 29.33 9.19
N SER A 56 11.60 30.63 9.08
CA SER A 56 10.86 31.35 10.12
C SER A 56 9.50 30.68 10.37
N LEU A 57 8.93 30.80 11.57
CA LEU A 57 7.63 30.20 11.88
C LEU A 57 6.54 30.65 10.89
N PHE A 58 6.65 31.88 10.39
CA PHE A 58 5.73 32.44 9.40
C PHE A 58 5.89 31.78 8.03
N GLU A 59 7.12 31.59 7.54
CA GLU A 59 7.39 30.85 6.30
C GLU A 59 6.95 29.39 6.39
N ARG A 60 7.12 28.74 7.55
CA ARG A 60 6.61 27.37 7.76
C ARG A 60 5.08 27.31 7.75
N LEU A 61 4.43 28.36 8.26
CA LEU A 61 2.98 28.51 8.22
C LEU A 61 2.50 28.78 6.79
N GLU A 62 3.19 29.61 6.04
CA GLU A 62 2.91 29.90 4.63
C GLU A 62 3.12 28.66 3.77
N ASP A 63 4.25 27.96 3.90
CA ASP A 63 4.49 26.66 3.25
C ASP A 63 3.39 25.65 3.58
N PHE A 64 2.94 25.63 4.83
CA PHE A 64 1.83 24.76 5.26
C PHE A 64 0.51 25.19 4.62
N TRP A 65 0.24 26.49 4.54
CA TRP A 65 -0.95 27.05 3.90
C TRP A 65 -0.94 26.80 2.39
N ASP A 66 0.18 27.00 1.70
CA ASP A 66 0.36 26.69 0.28
C ASP A 66 0.24 25.19 0.01
N TRP A 67 0.80 24.36 0.88
CA TRP A 67 0.60 22.91 0.83
C TRP A 67 -0.87 22.54 1.05
N ALA A 68 -1.56 23.16 2.01
CA ALA A 68 -2.97 22.93 2.31
C ALA A 68 -3.88 23.40 1.17
N VAL A 69 -3.60 24.56 0.58
CA VAL A 69 -4.30 25.08 -0.61
C VAL A 69 -4.05 24.16 -1.79
N SER A 70 -2.81 23.74 -2.05
CA SER A 70 -2.48 22.74 -3.08
C SER A 70 -3.18 21.39 -2.83
N PHE A 71 -3.32 20.99 -1.56
CA PHE A 71 -4.04 19.80 -1.15
C PHE A 71 -5.57 19.95 -1.32
N LEU A 72 -6.10 21.17 -1.23
CA LEU A 72 -7.52 21.51 -1.40
C LEU A 72 -7.90 21.94 -2.83
N GLN A 73 -6.96 22.28 -3.71
CA GLN A 73 -7.21 22.54 -5.13
C GLN A 73 -8.04 21.43 -5.82
N PRO A 74 -7.83 20.13 -5.55
CA PRO A 74 -8.69 19.08 -6.05
C PRO A 74 -10.15 19.25 -5.62
N VAL A 75 -10.42 19.77 -4.41
CA VAL A 75 -11.78 19.95 -3.89
C VAL A 75 -12.55 20.96 -4.73
N GLU A 76 -11.93 22.10 -5.05
CA GLU A 76 -12.56 23.18 -5.83
C GLU A 76 -12.84 22.76 -7.27
N LYS A 77 -11.85 22.13 -7.92
CA LYS A 77 -12.04 21.56 -9.26
C LYS A 77 -13.14 20.50 -9.28
N GLN A 78 -13.22 19.66 -8.25
CA GLN A 78 -14.26 18.65 -8.17
C GLN A 78 -15.65 19.25 -7.96
N VAL A 79 -15.76 20.35 -7.21
CA VAL A 79 -17.02 21.12 -7.10
C VAL A 79 -17.42 21.71 -8.44
N GLU A 80 -16.48 22.31 -9.17
CA GLU A 80 -16.72 22.87 -10.50
C GLU A 80 -17.18 21.80 -11.50
N ILE A 81 -16.53 20.63 -11.50
CA ILE A 81 -16.95 19.48 -12.31
C ILE A 81 -18.38 19.05 -11.97
N MET A 82 -18.74 18.98 -10.68
CA MET A 82 -20.10 18.61 -10.28
C MET A 82 -21.14 19.66 -10.72
N ARG A 83 -20.79 20.95 -10.68
CA ARG A 83 -21.64 22.03 -11.22
C ARG A 83 -21.78 21.96 -12.73
N SER A 84 -20.69 21.73 -13.47
CA SER A 84 -20.77 21.54 -14.92
C SER A 84 -21.60 20.31 -15.28
N LEU A 85 -21.43 19.17 -14.57
CA LEU A 85 -22.28 17.99 -14.76
C LEU A 85 -23.77 18.26 -14.48
N ARG A 86 -24.07 19.21 -13.59
CA ARG A 86 -25.43 19.65 -13.28
C ARG A 86 -26.00 20.56 -14.36
N HIS A 87 -25.23 21.50 -14.89
CA HIS A 87 -25.72 22.51 -15.84
C HIS A 87 -25.63 22.08 -17.30
N ASP A 88 -24.53 21.44 -17.69
CA ASP A 88 -24.24 21.05 -19.08
C ASP A 88 -24.66 19.60 -19.37
N GLY A 89 -24.95 18.82 -18.31
CA GLY A 89 -25.20 17.38 -18.39
C GLY A 89 -23.95 16.58 -18.72
N PHE A 90 -24.10 15.27 -18.91
CA PHE A 90 -23.02 14.39 -19.38
C PHE A 90 -23.30 13.95 -20.82
N MET A 91 -22.44 14.34 -21.77
CA MET A 91 -22.61 14.00 -23.19
C MET A 91 -24.02 14.36 -23.72
N SER A 92 -24.51 15.57 -23.39
CA SER A 92 -25.87 16.07 -23.71
C SER A 92 -27.05 15.36 -23.03
N LEU A 93 -26.79 14.39 -22.15
CA LEU A 93 -27.82 13.78 -21.30
C LEU A 93 -27.97 14.61 -20.01
N ASP A 94 -29.18 15.11 -19.77
CA ASP A 94 -29.52 15.73 -18.48
C ASP A 94 -29.54 14.64 -17.40
N LEU A 95 -28.70 14.80 -16.39
CA LEU A 95 -28.60 13.89 -15.25
C LEU A 95 -29.73 14.11 -14.24
N GLY A 96 -30.62 15.08 -14.46
CA GLY A 96 -31.75 15.36 -13.60
C GLY A 96 -31.31 16.00 -12.29
N GLY A 97 -31.82 15.53 -11.15
CA GLY A 97 -31.58 16.08 -9.79
C GLY A 97 -30.12 15.99 -9.28
N TRP A 98 -29.73 16.84 -8.32
CA TRP A 98 -28.38 16.82 -7.70
C TRP A 98 -28.01 15.45 -7.10
N GLY A 99 -28.98 14.71 -6.59
CA GLY A 99 -28.75 13.34 -6.09
C GLY A 99 -28.23 12.39 -7.17
N HIS A 100 -28.75 12.48 -8.40
CA HIS A 100 -28.28 11.69 -9.53
C HIS A 100 -26.90 12.14 -10.01
N VAL A 101 -26.62 13.44 -9.99
CA VAL A 101 -25.29 14.00 -10.28
C VAL A 101 -24.26 13.42 -9.31
N PHE A 102 -24.54 13.41 -8.00
CA PHE A 102 -23.63 12.83 -7.01
C PHE A 102 -23.44 11.32 -7.18
N PHE A 103 -24.52 10.58 -7.44
CA PHE A 103 -24.46 9.16 -7.73
C PHE A 103 -23.59 8.86 -8.97
N PHE A 104 -23.85 9.57 -10.08
CA PHE A 104 -23.11 9.42 -11.33
C PHE A 104 -21.64 9.81 -11.17
N TYR A 105 -21.37 10.90 -10.46
CA TYR A 105 -20.01 11.33 -10.16
C TYR A 105 -19.24 10.27 -9.36
N GLY A 106 -19.87 9.66 -8.35
CA GLY A 106 -19.30 8.54 -7.60
C GLY A 106 -18.99 7.33 -8.48
N LEU A 107 -19.89 7.00 -9.40
CA LEU A 107 -19.67 5.94 -10.39
C LEU A 107 -18.47 6.24 -11.29
N CYS A 108 -18.41 7.43 -11.88
CA CYS A 108 -17.30 7.87 -12.74
C CYS A 108 -15.97 7.86 -12.00
N MET A 109 -15.92 8.42 -10.79
CA MET A 109 -14.72 8.40 -9.95
C MET A 109 -14.21 6.99 -9.67
N ARG A 110 -15.11 6.04 -9.39
CA ARG A 110 -14.72 4.66 -9.15
C ARG A 110 -14.26 3.95 -10.42
N VAL A 111 -14.90 4.21 -11.57
CA VAL A 111 -14.49 3.66 -12.87
C VAL A 111 -13.11 4.18 -13.28
N LEU A 112 -12.83 5.46 -13.08
CA LEU A 112 -11.51 6.03 -13.33
C LEU A 112 -10.43 5.42 -12.43
N THR A 113 -10.73 5.24 -11.14
CA THR A 113 -9.81 4.62 -10.17
C THR A 113 -9.74 3.09 -10.29
N LEU A 114 -10.63 2.46 -11.08
CA LEU A 114 -10.65 1.02 -11.29
C LEU A 114 -9.37 0.52 -11.97
N ILE A 115 -8.89 1.22 -13.00
CA ILE A 115 -7.70 0.83 -13.77
C ILE A 115 -6.45 0.73 -12.87
N PRO A 116 -6.06 1.77 -12.12
CA PRO A 116 -4.91 1.68 -11.22
C PRO A 116 -5.15 0.64 -10.11
N SER A 117 -6.40 0.49 -9.63
CA SER A 117 -6.73 -0.53 -8.64
C SER A 117 -6.57 -1.95 -9.17
N LEU A 118 -6.94 -2.22 -10.43
CA LEU A 118 -6.75 -3.53 -11.08
C LEU A 118 -5.26 -3.84 -11.27
N TYR A 119 -4.46 -2.85 -11.68
CA TYR A 119 -3.01 -3.00 -11.79
C TYR A 119 -2.36 -3.31 -10.43
N SER A 120 -2.77 -2.56 -9.40
CA SER A 120 -2.35 -2.77 -8.02
C SER A 120 -2.75 -4.16 -7.50
N HIS A 121 -3.98 -4.60 -7.77
CA HIS A 121 -4.49 -5.91 -7.40
C HIS A 121 -3.72 -7.05 -8.10
N ARG A 122 -3.36 -6.86 -9.38
CA ARG A 122 -2.52 -7.82 -10.12
C ARG A 122 -1.15 -7.99 -9.46
N ASN A 123 -0.52 -6.89 -9.04
CA ASN A 123 0.74 -6.93 -8.32
C ASN A 123 0.59 -7.58 -6.94
N SER A 124 -0.50 -7.29 -6.22
CA SER A 124 -0.81 -7.91 -4.93
C SER A 124 -0.96 -9.43 -5.04
N LEU A 125 -1.60 -9.96 -6.09
CA LEU A 125 -1.71 -11.39 -6.34
C LEU A 125 -0.35 -12.06 -6.57
N ARG A 126 0.56 -11.41 -7.30
CA ARG A 126 1.93 -11.92 -7.47
C ARG A 126 2.72 -11.88 -6.16
N MET A 127 2.55 -10.81 -5.37
CA MET A 127 3.15 -10.68 -4.04
C MET A 127 2.64 -11.76 -3.08
N ALA A 128 1.35 -12.12 -3.17
CA ALA A 128 0.76 -13.19 -2.38
C ALA A 128 1.30 -14.57 -2.76
N HIS A 129 1.66 -14.79 -4.03
CA HIS A 129 2.30 -16.02 -4.48
C HIS A 129 3.71 -16.18 -3.90
N ILE A 130 4.53 -15.13 -3.92
CA ILE A 130 5.88 -15.14 -3.31
C ILE A 130 5.86 -14.92 -1.78
N GLY A 131 4.68 -14.71 -1.20
CA GLY A 131 4.49 -14.40 0.22
C GLY A 131 5.20 -15.37 1.17
N PRO A 132 5.14 -16.70 0.96
CA PRO A 132 5.86 -17.67 1.80
C PRO A 132 7.38 -17.46 1.79
N GLN A 133 8.00 -17.28 0.62
CA GLN A 133 9.44 -17.04 0.47
C GLN A 133 9.85 -15.72 1.13
N VAL A 134 9.05 -14.66 0.96
CA VAL A 134 9.28 -13.38 1.64
C VAL A 134 9.17 -13.51 3.16
N SER A 135 8.24 -14.34 3.65
CA SER A 135 8.08 -14.61 5.08
C SER A 135 9.25 -15.39 5.66
N GLU A 136 9.82 -16.34 4.92
CA GLU A 136 11.00 -17.09 5.31
C GLU A 136 12.23 -16.18 5.45
N ILE A 137 12.50 -15.35 4.43
CA ILE A 137 13.58 -14.36 4.49
C ILE A 137 13.38 -13.42 5.69
N THR A 138 12.14 -13.02 5.96
CA THR A 138 11.81 -12.15 7.10
C THR A 138 12.01 -12.86 8.44
N ASN A 139 11.70 -14.15 8.54
CA ASN A 139 11.95 -14.95 9.73
C ASN A 139 13.45 -15.13 9.98
N SER A 140 14.23 -15.42 8.93
CA SER A 140 15.70 -15.51 9.01
C SER A 140 16.32 -14.17 9.41
N GLN A 141 15.85 -13.07 8.86
CA GLN A 141 16.24 -11.72 9.26
C GLN A 141 15.92 -11.43 10.74
N ASN A 142 14.75 -11.86 11.23
CA ASN A 142 14.37 -11.70 12.63
C ASN A 142 15.23 -12.55 13.58
N LYS A 143 15.62 -13.77 13.17
CA LYS A 143 16.56 -14.61 13.94
C LYS A 143 17.90 -13.89 14.12
N VAL A 144 18.47 -13.34 13.04
CA VAL A 144 19.73 -12.58 13.07
C VAL A 144 19.62 -11.31 13.93
N LYS A 145 18.49 -10.62 13.88
CA LYS A 145 18.25 -9.43 14.71
C LYS A 145 18.27 -9.77 16.21
N ASN A 146 17.66 -10.89 16.57
CA ASN A 146 17.54 -11.36 17.95
C ASN A 146 18.80 -12.08 18.47
N ASP A 147 19.70 -12.47 17.57
CA ASP A 147 20.97 -13.08 17.95
C ASP A 147 21.85 -12.07 18.70
N ARG A 148 22.26 -12.41 19.92
CA ARG A 148 23.07 -11.53 20.79
C ARG A 148 24.57 -11.66 20.51
N THR A 149 24.98 -12.66 19.72
CA THR A 149 26.38 -12.94 19.40
C THR A 149 26.96 -11.99 18.35
N LEU A 150 26.12 -11.46 17.46
CA LEU A 150 26.53 -10.59 16.35
C LEU A 150 26.67 -9.13 16.77
N SER A 151 27.76 -8.50 16.30
CA SER A 151 28.00 -7.07 16.44
C SER A 151 26.99 -6.23 15.66
N SER A 152 26.78 -4.98 16.08
CA SER A 152 25.88 -4.03 15.42
C SER A 152 26.24 -3.79 13.95
N ALA A 153 27.52 -3.88 13.60
CA ALA A 153 28.00 -3.75 12.22
C ALA A 153 27.61 -4.98 11.38
N GLU A 154 27.82 -6.19 11.91
CA GLU A 154 27.49 -7.45 11.23
C GLU A 154 25.98 -7.58 10.99
N LYS A 155 25.17 -7.21 11.98
CA LYS A 155 23.71 -7.16 11.85
C LYS A 155 23.25 -6.23 10.71
N ARG A 156 23.98 -5.12 10.48
CA ARG A 156 23.66 -4.18 9.40
C ARG A 156 23.98 -4.79 8.03
N VAL A 157 25.14 -5.42 7.89
CA VAL A 157 25.55 -6.10 6.65
C VAL A 157 24.57 -7.22 6.29
N ILE A 158 24.20 -8.06 7.27
CA ILE A 158 23.25 -9.16 7.05
C ILE A 158 21.85 -8.63 6.70
N LYS A 159 21.40 -7.55 7.37
CA LYS A 159 20.14 -6.88 7.03
C LYS A 159 20.13 -6.38 5.58
N ASP A 160 21.24 -5.77 5.13
CA ASP A 160 21.36 -5.28 3.76
C ASP A 160 21.40 -6.44 2.75
N GLY A 161 22.05 -7.56 3.09
CA GLY A 161 21.99 -8.80 2.32
C GLY A 161 20.56 -9.34 2.13
N TYR A 162 19.79 -9.45 3.22
CA TYR A 162 18.39 -9.89 3.14
C TYR A 162 17.49 -8.90 2.37
N ASN A 163 17.76 -7.59 2.47
CA ASN A 163 17.04 -6.58 1.67
C ASN A 163 17.33 -6.74 0.17
N ARG A 164 18.58 -6.99 -0.21
CA ARG A 164 18.97 -7.30 -1.59
C ARG A 164 18.31 -8.58 -2.10
N MET A 165 18.25 -9.62 -1.27
CA MET A 165 17.58 -10.89 -1.60
C MET A 165 16.08 -10.68 -1.84
N LYS A 166 15.39 -9.94 -0.96
CA LYS A 166 13.97 -9.55 -1.14
C LYS A 166 13.76 -8.78 -2.43
N TYR A 167 14.65 -7.84 -2.74
CA TYR A 167 14.58 -7.05 -3.96
C TYR A 167 14.80 -7.90 -5.23
N ALA A 168 15.80 -8.78 -5.23
CA ALA A 168 16.08 -9.69 -6.33
C ALA A 168 14.89 -10.64 -6.59
N LEU A 169 14.30 -11.19 -5.52
CA LEU A 169 13.11 -12.02 -5.60
C LEU A 169 11.92 -11.26 -6.22
N CYS A 170 11.66 -10.04 -5.73
CA CYS A 170 10.62 -9.18 -6.29
C CYS A 170 10.87 -8.87 -7.78
N LYS A 171 12.12 -8.58 -8.16
CA LYS A 171 12.52 -8.30 -9.55
C LYS A 171 12.29 -9.51 -10.46
N ARG A 172 12.68 -10.72 -10.02
CA ARG A 172 12.49 -11.98 -10.76
C ARG A 172 11.01 -12.25 -11.04
N HIS A 173 10.14 -12.06 -10.06
CA HIS A 173 8.68 -12.22 -10.21
C HIS A 173 7.96 -10.99 -10.77
N ARG A 174 8.69 -9.96 -11.23
CA ARG A 174 8.15 -8.68 -11.75
C ARG A 174 7.11 -8.05 -10.79
N CYS A 175 7.41 -8.11 -9.50
CA CYS A 175 6.64 -7.56 -8.40
C CYS A 175 7.36 -6.33 -7.85
N ALA A 176 6.63 -5.30 -7.45
CA ALA A 176 7.23 -4.19 -6.72
C ALA A 176 6.24 -3.65 -5.68
N GLN A 177 6.72 -3.36 -4.47
CA GLN A 177 5.85 -2.91 -3.39
C GLN A 177 5.14 -1.59 -3.72
N TRP A 178 5.80 -0.67 -4.43
CA TRP A 178 5.21 0.60 -4.87
C TRP A 178 3.98 0.43 -5.77
N LYS A 179 3.91 -0.65 -6.55
CA LYS A 179 2.73 -0.95 -7.39
C LYS A 179 1.52 -1.36 -6.55
N SER A 180 1.73 -1.99 -5.38
CA SER A 180 0.67 -2.27 -4.42
C SER A 180 0.16 -0.99 -3.75
N PHE A 181 1.01 0.03 -3.60
CA PHE A 181 0.62 1.32 -3.02
C PHE A 181 -0.25 2.20 -3.94
N LEU A 182 -0.39 1.86 -5.23
CA LEU A 182 -1.28 2.59 -6.14
C LEU A 182 -2.75 2.61 -5.69
N THR A 183 -3.21 1.59 -4.96
CA THR A 183 -4.57 1.61 -4.37
C THR A 183 -4.66 2.59 -3.19
N VAL A 184 -3.57 2.82 -2.45
CA VAL A 184 -3.55 3.80 -1.35
C VAL A 184 -3.66 5.22 -1.90
N LEU A 185 -3.12 5.47 -3.09
CA LEU A 185 -3.21 6.76 -3.77
C LEU A 185 -4.65 7.15 -4.15
N THR A 186 -5.59 6.20 -4.22
CA THR A 186 -7.01 6.51 -4.52
C THR A 186 -7.77 7.04 -3.30
N ALA A 187 -7.26 6.84 -2.08
CA ALA A 187 -7.93 7.27 -0.86
C ALA A 187 -7.99 8.81 -0.72
N PRO A 188 -6.89 9.58 -0.94
CA PRO A 188 -6.95 11.04 -0.94
C PRO A 188 -7.93 11.61 -1.98
N ILE A 189 -8.01 11.01 -3.17
CA ILE A 189 -8.94 11.44 -4.24
C ILE A 189 -10.40 11.23 -3.82
N THR A 190 -10.68 10.11 -3.15
CA THR A 190 -12.02 9.82 -2.63
C THR A 190 -12.36 10.76 -1.47
N MET A 191 -11.39 11.05 -0.61
CA MET A 191 -11.56 11.98 0.51
C MET A 191 -11.78 13.41 0.02
N SER A 192 -11.07 13.86 -1.03
CA SER A 192 -11.29 15.19 -1.59
C SER A 192 -12.72 15.32 -2.14
N ALA A 193 -13.24 14.29 -2.81
CA ALA A 193 -14.60 14.29 -3.34
C ALA A 193 -15.66 14.35 -2.24
N PHE A 194 -15.41 13.65 -1.13
CA PHE A 194 -16.26 13.70 0.06
C PHE A 194 -16.31 15.12 0.66
N LEU A 195 -15.16 15.79 0.75
CA LEU A 195 -15.09 17.19 1.20
C LEU A 195 -15.78 18.15 0.21
N SER A 196 -15.64 17.92 -1.10
CA SER A 196 -16.32 18.71 -2.14
C SER A 196 -17.84 18.65 -2.01
N ILE A 197 -18.40 17.46 -1.84
CA ILE A 197 -19.85 17.28 -1.71
C ILE A 197 -20.35 17.85 -0.39
N ARG A 198 -19.61 17.66 0.70
CA ARG A 198 -19.92 18.30 1.97
C ARG A 198 -19.93 19.83 1.86
N ARG A 199 -18.98 20.40 1.10
CA ARG A 199 -18.93 21.84 0.82
C ARG A 199 -20.17 22.27 0.03
N LEU A 200 -20.51 21.56 -1.05
CA LEU A 200 -21.74 21.83 -1.82
C LEU A 200 -23.00 21.77 -0.95
N ALA A 201 -23.13 20.75 -0.11
CA ALA A 201 -24.27 20.60 0.81
C ALA A 201 -24.40 21.71 1.86
N MET A 202 -23.34 22.47 2.13
CA MET A 202 -23.35 23.55 3.12
C MET A 202 -23.56 24.94 2.50
N TYR A 203 -23.17 25.15 1.24
CA TYR A 203 -23.12 26.48 0.62
C TYR A 203 -24.05 26.65 -0.57
N GLU A 204 -24.53 25.57 -1.18
CA GLU A 204 -25.32 25.63 -2.40
C GLU A 204 -26.81 25.49 -2.09
N THR A 205 -27.57 26.57 -2.30
CA THR A 205 -29.01 26.63 -2.02
C THR A 205 -29.83 25.69 -2.91
N ASP A 206 -29.32 25.36 -4.10
CA ASP A 206 -29.99 24.47 -5.05
C ASP A 206 -30.13 23.02 -4.55
N LEU A 207 -29.42 22.64 -3.48
CA LEU A 207 -29.50 21.32 -2.88
C LEU A 207 -30.67 21.17 -1.89
N GLU A 208 -31.22 22.27 -1.37
CA GLU A 208 -32.27 22.27 -0.33
C GLU A 208 -33.58 21.61 -0.81
N MET A 209 -33.83 21.62 -2.11
CA MET A 209 -35.05 21.06 -2.73
C MET A 209 -34.75 19.97 -3.76
N ALA A 210 -33.56 19.38 -3.69
CA ALA A 210 -33.16 18.33 -4.63
C ALA A 210 -33.45 16.93 -4.04
N PRO A 211 -34.43 16.19 -4.57
CA PRO A 211 -34.77 14.88 -4.03
C PRO A 211 -33.77 13.79 -4.47
N PHE A 212 -33.57 12.81 -3.60
CA PHE A 212 -32.83 11.58 -3.88
C PHE A 212 -33.44 10.39 -3.13
N LEU A 213 -33.91 9.39 -3.88
CA LEU A 213 -34.75 8.29 -3.37
C LEU A 213 -35.95 8.80 -2.56
N TRP A 214 -35.98 8.57 -1.25
CA TRP A 214 -37.04 9.02 -0.33
C TRP A 214 -36.71 10.34 0.39
N VAL A 215 -35.49 10.84 0.26
CA VAL A 215 -35.07 12.10 0.88
C VAL A 215 -35.41 13.26 -0.05
N LYS A 216 -36.00 14.32 0.52
CA LYS A 216 -36.45 15.51 -0.23
C LYS A 216 -35.40 16.62 -0.26
N ASP A 217 -34.58 16.71 0.78
CA ASP A 217 -33.55 17.73 0.96
C ASP A 217 -32.19 17.06 1.16
N LEU A 218 -31.24 17.34 0.27
CA LEU A 218 -29.91 16.75 0.25
C LEU A 218 -28.95 17.37 1.29
N THR A 219 -29.28 18.55 1.81
CA THR A 219 -28.48 19.28 2.82
C THR A 219 -28.71 18.73 4.23
N MET A 220 -29.92 18.22 4.49
CA MET A 220 -30.29 17.68 5.79
C MET A 220 -29.84 16.22 5.99
N PRO A 221 -29.62 15.80 7.25
CA PRO A 221 -29.44 14.40 7.59
C PRO A 221 -30.67 13.55 7.23
N ASP A 222 -30.47 12.26 6.94
CA ASP A 222 -31.57 11.35 6.62
C ASP A 222 -32.46 11.10 7.86
N PRO A 223 -33.76 11.46 7.84
CA PRO A 223 -34.65 11.29 8.98
C PRO A 223 -34.94 9.82 9.31
N THR A 224 -34.72 8.91 8.36
CA THR A 224 -35.01 7.47 8.52
C THR A 224 -33.81 6.62 8.92
N TYR A 225 -32.60 7.20 8.92
CA TYR A 225 -31.32 6.51 9.09
C TYR A 225 -31.06 5.37 8.08
N ALA A 226 -31.90 5.23 7.04
CA ALA A 226 -31.81 4.17 6.05
C ALA A 226 -30.62 4.36 5.10
N LEU A 227 -30.32 5.61 4.69
CA LEU A 227 -29.17 5.93 3.82
C LEU A 227 -27.84 5.58 4.48
N PRO A 228 -27.53 6.01 5.72
CA PRO A 228 -26.35 5.56 6.44
C PRO A 228 -26.25 4.03 6.56
N ALA A 229 -27.36 3.35 6.85
CA ALA A 229 -27.40 1.90 6.98
C ALA A 229 -27.09 1.18 5.64
N ILE A 230 -27.64 1.67 4.52
CA ILE A 230 -27.36 1.14 3.19
C ILE A 230 -25.89 1.36 2.82
N CYS A 231 -25.35 2.55 3.07
CA CYS A 231 -23.95 2.85 2.81
C CYS A 231 -23.01 1.92 3.61
N ALA A 232 -23.30 1.70 4.89
CA ALA A 232 -22.56 0.76 5.73
C ALA A 232 -22.66 -0.68 5.19
N GLY A 233 -23.85 -1.11 4.78
CA GLY A 233 -24.09 -2.42 4.17
C GLY A 233 -23.31 -2.60 2.85
N MET A 234 -23.34 -1.60 1.97
CA MET A 234 -22.61 -1.62 0.69
C MET A 234 -21.09 -1.58 0.90
N PHE A 235 -20.60 -0.83 1.88
CA PHE A 235 -19.20 -0.83 2.28
C PHE A 235 -18.76 -2.22 2.77
N LEU A 236 -19.54 -2.82 3.66
CA LEU A 236 -19.27 -4.16 4.17
C LEU A 236 -19.32 -5.22 3.06
N LEU A 237 -20.29 -5.11 2.14
CA LEU A 237 -20.37 -5.99 0.98
C LEU A 237 -19.14 -5.86 0.07
N ASN A 238 -18.73 -4.64 -0.25
CA ASN A 238 -17.50 -4.37 -1.02
C ASN A 238 -16.29 -5.00 -0.33
N PHE A 239 -16.13 -4.77 0.98
CA PHE A 239 -15.06 -5.33 1.78
C PHE A 239 -15.05 -6.87 1.73
N GLU A 240 -16.18 -7.51 2.03
CA GLU A 240 -16.32 -8.98 2.03
C GLU A 240 -16.06 -9.57 0.64
N MET A 241 -16.51 -8.92 -0.44
CA MET A 241 -16.25 -9.37 -1.80
C MET A 241 -14.77 -9.29 -2.16
N ASN A 242 -14.09 -8.20 -1.80
CA ASN A 242 -12.65 -8.02 -2.04
C ASN A 242 -11.81 -8.98 -1.17
N GLN A 243 -12.17 -9.17 0.10
CA GLN A 243 -11.50 -10.14 0.99
C GLN A 243 -11.60 -11.58 0.46
N ARG A 244 -12.75 -11.96 -0.12
CA ARG A 244 -12.93 -13.28 -0.74
C ARG A 244 -11.99 -13.54 -1.93
N MET A 245 -11.44 -12.49 -2.55
CA MET A 245 -10.49 -12.57 -3.66
C MET A 245 -9.03 -12.61 -3.18
N GLN A 246 -8.72 -11.87 -2.12
CA GLN A 246 -7.40 -11.82 -1.50
C GLN A 246 -7.10 -13.06 -0.64
N ARG A 247 -7.71 -14.23 -0.92
CA ARG A 247 -7.52 -15.48 -0.18
C ARG A 247 -6.10 -16.01 -0.36
N GLY A 248 -5.15 -15.34 0.30
CA GLY A 248 -3.80 -15.77 0.58
C GLY A 248 -3.65 -15.75 2.10
N GLY A 249 -4.07 -16.85 2.74
CA GLY A 249 -3.80 -17.11 4.16
C GLY A 249 -4.95 -16.76 5.11
N ARG A 250 -5.60 -17.79 5.65
CA ARG A 250 -6.44 -17.70 6.86
C ARG A 250 -5.56 -17.49 8.10
N SER A 251 -4.83 -16.38 8.17
CA SER A 251 -4.11 -15.99 9.39
C SER A 251 -5.11 -15.54 10.46
N ALA A 252 -4.82 -15.81 11.74
CA ALA A 252 -5.65 -15.35 12.86
C ALA A 252 -5.85 -13.82 12.83
N SER A 253 -4.83 -13.08 12.39
CA SER A 253 -4.90 -11.62 12.17
C SER A 253 -6.02 -11.22 11.20
N SER A 254 -6.26 -12.00 10.13
CA SER A 254 -7.32 -11.70 9.17
C SER A 254 -8.72 -11.93 9.75
N MET A 255 -8.87 -12.72 10.81
CA MET A 255 -10.16 -12.88 11.51
C MET A 255 -10.49 -11.64 12.33
N TYR A 256 -9.53 -11.12 13.09
CA TYR A 256 -9.72 -9.90 13.89
C TYR A 256 -10.06 -8.70 13.01
N VAL A 257 -9.35 -8.52 11.88
CA VAL A 257 -9.64 -7.44 10.92
C VAL A 257 -11.07 -7.53 10.38
N ARG A 258 -11.55 -8.73 10.05
CA ARG A 258 -12.94 -8.93 9.57
C ARG A 258 -13.97 -8.52 10.60
N TRP A 259 -13.81 -8.94 11.86
CA TRP A 259 -14.72 -8.56 12.93
C TRP A 259 -14.64 -7.07 13.27
N ALA A 260 -13.45 -6.50 13.25
CA ALA A 260 -13.26 -5.05 13.44
C ALA A 260 -13.99 -4.24 12.37
N VAL A 261 -13.88 -4.61 11.08
CA VAL A 261 -14.58 -3.93 9.98
C VAL A 261 -16.10 -4.09 10.07
N ARG A 262 -16.59 -5.26 10.49
CA ARG A 262 -18.03 -5.48 10.72
C ARG A 262 -18.56 -4.60 11.86
N ALA A 263 -17.85 -4.58 12.99
CA ALA A 263 -18.21 -3.75 14.13
C ALA A 263 -18.15 -2.25 13.77
N SER A 264 -17.09 -1.83 13.06
CA SER A 264 -16.95 -0.43 12.62
C SER A 264 -18.02 -0.02 11.62
N SER A 265 -18.52 -0.95 10.81
CA SER A 265 -19.64 -0.66 9.89
C SER A 265 -20.93 -0.35 10.66
N VAL A 266 -21.22 -1.10 11.73
CA VAL A 266 -22.40 -0.85 12.59
C VAL A 266 -22.25 0.45 13.37
N VAL A 267 -21.10 0.66 13.99
CA VAL A 267 -20.80 1.90 14.74
C VAL A 267 -20.77 3.11 13.81
N GLY A 268 -20.28 2.94 12.58
CA GLY A 268 -20.22 3.97 11.55
C GLY A 268 -21.60 4.54 11.20
N VAL A 269 -22.65 3.72 11.19
CA VAL A 269 -24.03 4.21 10.94
C VAL A 269 -24.38 5.34 11.90
N TYR A 270 -24.08 5.21 13.19
CA TYR A 270 -24.35 6.23 14.20
C TYR A 270 -23.54 7.51 13.97
N PHE A 271 -22.24 7.40 13.69
CA PHE A 271 -21.39 8.57 13.45
C PHE A 271 -21.73 9.31 12.16
N PHE A 272 -22.08 8.58 11.10
CA PHE A 272 -22.44 9.16 9.82
C PHE A 272 -23.88 9.65 9.79
N ALA A 273 -24.75 9.22 10.70
CA ALA A 273 -26.15 9.63 10.74
C ALA A 273 -26.38 11.15 10.77
N ALA A 274 -25.47 11.92 11.36
CA ALA A 274 -25.56 13.39 11.41
C ALA A 274 -25.04 14.11 10.14
N GLN A 275 -24.55 13.36 9.15
CA GLN A 275 -24.01 13.95 7.92
C GLN A 275 -25.12 14.26 6.90
N PRO A 276 -24.94 15.32 6.07
CA PRO A 276 -25.82 15.62 4.96
C PRO A 276 -26.08 14.42 4.04
N SER A 277 -27.32 14.24 3.62
CA SER A 277 -27.72 13.09 2.80
C SER A 277 -27.08 13.06 1.41
N ALA A 278 -26.63 14.22 0.88
CA ALA A 278 -25.81 14.34 -0.33
C ALA A 278 -24.58 13.42 -0.35
N MET A 279 -23.96 13.25 0.81
CA MET A 279 -22.74 12.45 0.94
C MET A 279 -23.02 10.96 0.73
N PHE A 280 -24.22 10.49 1.08
CA PHE A 280 -24.64 9.11 0.86
C PHE A 280 -24.98 8.83 -0.60
N ALA A 281 -25.54 9.80 -1.34
CA ALA A 281 -25.82 9.65 -2.77
C ALA A 281 -24.54 9.31 -3.56
N TYR A 282 -23.48 10.06 -3.30
CA TYR A 282 -22.15 9.77 -3.85
C TYR A 282 -21.59 8.44 -3.37
N TRP A 283 -21.71 8.14 -2.08
CA TRP A 283 -21.17 6.90 -1.51
C TRP A 283 -21.83 5.66 -2.12
N ILE A 284 -23.14 5.71 -2.38
CA ILE A 284 -23.89 4.64 -3.04
C ILE A 284 -23.39 4.47 -4.47
N GLY A 285 -23.21 5.55 -5.23
CA GLY A 285 -22.65 5.49 -6.59
C GLY A 285 -21.23 4.89 -6.61
N LEU A 286 -20.36 5.39 -5.74
CA LEU A 286 -19.00 4.89 -5.54
C LEU A 286 -18.97 3.40 -5.18
N SER A 287 -19.83 2.98 -4.24
CA SER A 287 -19.90 1.60 -3.77
C SER A 287 -20.46 0.65 -4.82
N THR A 288 -21.44 1.11 -5.61
CA THR A 288 -22.05 0.33 -6.70
C THR A 288 -21.01 0.00 -7.76
N ALA A 289 -20.28 1.00 -8.25
CA ALA A 289 -19.17 0.79 -9.17
C ALA A 289 -18.00 0.03 -8.50
N GLY A 290 -17.86 0.12 -7.18
CA GLY A 290 -16.86 -0.63 -6.43
C GLY A 290 -17.04 -2.14 -6.50
N LEU A 291 -18.29 -2.61 -6.64
CA LEU A 291 -18.61 -4.02 -6.83
C LEU A 291 -18.23 -4.54 -8.22
N LEU A 292 -18.02 -3.65 -9.20
CA LEU A 292 -17.61 -4.05 -10.54
C LEU A 292 -16.24 -4.74 -10.53
N GLN A 293 -15.29 -4.22 -9.75
CA GLN A 293 -13.94 -4.81 -9.62
C GLN A 293 -13.96 -6.29 -9.19
N PRO A 294 -14.60 -6.66 -8.06
CA PRO A 294 -14.65 -8.04 -7.63
C PRO A 294 -15.50 -8.94 -8.53
N VAL A 295 -16.50 -8.39 -9.23
CA VAL A 295 -17.30 -9.15 -10.21
C VAL A 295 -16.46 -9.47 -11.45
N LEU A 296 -15.79 -8.48 -12.04
CA LEU A 296 -14.90 -8.66 -13.20
C LEU A 296 -13.79 -9.66 -12.89
N LEU A 297 -13.19 -9.58 -11.71
CA LEU A 297 -12.11 -10.49 -11.30
C LEU A 297 -12.58 -11.90 -10.94
N ARG A 298 -13.88 -12.18 -10.90
CA ARG A 298 -14.41 -13.56 -10.85
C ARG A 298 -14.70 -14.13 -12.23
N TRP A 299 -14.85 -13.26 -13.23
CA TRP A 299 -15.12 -13.67 -14.61
C TRP A 299 -13.83 -14.16 -15.27
N GLN A 300 -13.72 -15.47 -15.52
CA GLN A 300 -12.48 -16.10 -16.03
C GLN A 300 -11.97 -15.50 -17.36
N PRO A 301 -12.80 -15.26 -18.39
CA PRO A 301 -12.35 -14.64 -19.63
C PRO A 301 -11.65 -13.29 -19.42
N PHE A 302 -12.15 -12.47 -18.49
CA PHE A 302 -11.51 -11.20 -18.14
C PHE A 302 -10.14 -11.42 -17.49
N ARG A 303 -10.02 -12.42 -16.61
CA ARG A 303 -8.75 -12.77 -15.97
C ARG A 303 -7.71 -13.25 -16.97
N ASP A 304 -8.14 -14.06 -17.94
CA ASP A 304 -7.28 -14.62 -18.98
C ASP A 304 -6.80 -13.54 -19.94
N PHE A 305 -7.71 -12.66 -20.37
CA PHE A 305 -7.38 -11.51 -21.22
C PHE A 305 -6.32 -10.60 -20.58
N PHE A 306 -6.47 -10.28 -19.29
CA PHE A 306 -5.52 -9.45 -18.55
C PHE A 306 -4.35 -10.23 -17.92
N ARG A 307 -4.29 -11.56 -18.12
CA ARG A 307 -3.27 -12.48 -17.57
C ARG A 307 -3.05 -12.28 -16.08
N PHE A 308 -4.12 -12.36 -15.29
CA PHE A 308 -4.05 -12.33 -13.84
C PHE A 308 -3.45 -13.65 -13.32
N PRO A 309 -2.49 -13.61 -12.37
CA PRO A 309 -2.03 -14.83 -11.70
C PRO A 309 -3.18 -15.55 -11.01
N GLU A 310 -3.14 -16.87 -10.97
CA GLU A 310 -4.08 -17.63 -10.17
C GLU A 310 -3.89 -17.31 -8.68
N PRO A 311 -4.97 -17.10 -7.91
CA PRO A 311 -4.82 -16.89 -6.48
C PRO A 311 -4.16 -18.14 -5.87
N PRO A 312 -3.18 -18.00 -4.97
CA PRO A 312 -2.43 -19.12 -4.37
C PRO A 312 -3.31 -20.20 -3.74
N GLN A 313 -4.56 -19.84 -3.43
CA GLN A 313 -5.53 -20.70 -2.77
C GLN A 313 -6.53 -21.35 -3.74
N ALA A 314 -6.61 -20.97 -5.03
CA ALA A 314 -7.23 -21.82 -6.05
C ALA A 314 -6.40 -23.10 -6.22
N ALA A 315 -5.08 -22.93 -6.33
CA ALA A 315 -4.13 -24.05 -6.22
C ALA A 315 -4.40 -24.83 -4.91
N LYS A 316 -4.36 -24.21 -3.72
CA LYS A 316 -4.66 -24.96 -2.47
C LYS A 316 -6.08 -25.55 -2.38
N SER A 317 -7.11 -24.98 -2.99
CA SER A 317 -8.46 -25.55 -2.96
C SER A 317 -8.60 -26.77 -3.85
N HIS A 318 -7.92 -26.80 -5.02
CA HIS A 318 -7.77 -28.01 -5.82
C HIS A 318 -7.05 -29.13 -5.03
N LEU A 319 -6.19 -28.77 -4.08
CA LEU A 319 -5.41 -29.70 -3.26
C LEU A 319 -6.11 -30.13 -1.97
N ILE A 320 -6.93 -29.26 -1.38
CA ILE A 320 -7.75 -29.58 -0.22
C ILE A 320 -9.00 -30.37 -0.66
N SER A 321 -9.51 -30.14 -1.88
CA SER A 321 -10.59 -30.95 -2.44
C SER A 321 -10.20 -32.41 -2.68
N GLU A 322 -8.92 -32.72 -2.86
CA GLU A 322 -8.45 -34.10 -2.98
C GLU A 322 -8.54 -34.87 -1.66
N VAL A 323 -8.35 -34.21 -0.50
CA VAL A 323 -8.47 -34.87 0.81
C VAL A 323 -9.91 -34.75 1.31
N LYS A 324 -10.77 -35.64 0.83
CA LYS A 324 -12.17 -35.75 1.24
C LYS A 324 -12.24 -35.90 2.78
N GLY A 325 -12.81 -34.90 3.45
CA GLY A 325 -13.03 -34.93 4.91
C GLY A 325 -13.98 -36.05 5.33
N PRO A 326 -14.13 -36.33 6.64
CA PRO A 326 -14.99 -37.40 7.12
C PRO A 326 -16.42 -37.18 6.63
N SER A 327 -16.96 -38.15 5.89
CA SER A 327 -18.34 -38.11 5.44
C SER A 327 -19.30 -38.16 6.64
N LEU A 328 -20.51 -37.61 6.47
CA LEU A 328 -21.54 -37.65 7.54
C LEU A 328 -21.83 -39.09 7.99
N TYR A 329 -21.77 -40.05 7.08
CA TYR A 329 -21.89 -41.48 7.36
C TYR A 329 -20.78 -41.98 8.30
N GLU A 330 -19.52 -41.63 8.01
CA GLU A 330 -18.37 -42.02 8.85
C GLU A 330 -18.44 -41.44 10.26
N ARG A 331 -19.00 -40.24 10.43
CA ARG A 331 -19.11 -39.62 11.76
C ARG A 331 -20.13 -40.34 12.63
N LEU A 332 -21.25 -40.73 12.03
CA LEU A 332 -22.42 -41.27 12.75
C LEU A 332 -22.39 -42.80 12.90
N PHE A 333 -21.84 -43.53 11.92
CA PHE A 333 -21.98 -44.99 11.84
C PHE A 333 -20.67 -45.78 11.84
N ALA A 334 -19.50 -45.13 11.71
CA ALA A 334 -18.23 -45.86 11.78
C ALA A 334 -17.83 -46.21 13.22
N THR A 335 -17.33 -47.43 13.38
CA THR A 335 -16.80 -47.95 14.65
C THR A 335 -15.54 -47.17 15.07
N GLU A 336 -15.27 -47.02 16.37
CA GLU A 336 -14.11 -46.23 16.85
C GLU A 336 -12.76 -46.69 16.26
N ALA A 337 -12.56 -48.00 16.10
CA ALA A 337 -11.36 -48.56 15.49
C ALA A 337 -11.21 -48.19 13.99
N GLU A 338 -12.32 -48.04 13.28
CA GLU A 338 -12.35 -47.66 11.86
C GLU A 338 -12.09 -46.16 11.68
N LYS A 339 -12.62 -45.34 12.60
CA LYS A 339 -12.32 -43.90 12.69
C LYS A 339 -10.82 -43.66 12.88
N ALA A 340 -10.19 -44.37 13.81
CA ALA A 340 -8.76 -44.23 14.08
C ALA A 340 -7.89 -44.56 12.85
N ARG A 341 -8.18 -45.67 12.15
CA ARG A 341 -7.46 -46.07 10.93
C ARG A 341 -7.59 -45.05 9.79
N LEU A 342 -8.80 -44.54 9.56
CA LEU A 342 -9.07 -43.54 8.51
C LEU A 342 -8.43 -42.19 8.84
N GLU A 343 -8.37 -41.81 10.12
CA GLU A 343 -7.66 -40.61 10.55
C GLU A 343 -6.14 -40.73 10.37
N GLU A 344 -5.57 -41.89 10.67
CA GLU A 344 -4.15 -42.18 10.41
C GLU A 344 -3.82 -42.14 8.92
N GLN A 345 -4.64 -42.76 8.07
CA GLN A 345 -4.48 -42.69 6.61
C GLN A 345 -4.54 -41.25 6.10
N ARG A 346 -5.52 -40.47 6.56
CA ARG A 346 -5.63 -39.04 6.22
C ARG A 346 -4.44 -38.23 6.74
N LYS A 347 -3.89 -38.58 7.91
CA LYS A 347 -2.72 -37.92 8.48
C LYS A 347 -1.47 -38.26 7.67
N ALA A 348 -1.31 -39.50 7.25
CA ALA A 348 -0.23 -39.94 6.37
C ALA A 348 -0.32 -39.28 4.99
N ASP A 349 -1.51 -39.20 4.39
CA ASP A 349 -1.74 -38.50 3.12
C ASP A 349 -1.46 -37.00 3.23
N ARG A 350 -1.84 -36.36 4.34
CA ARG A 350 -1.47 -34.96 4.63
C ARG A 350 0.04 -34.78 4.73
N ILE A 351 0.74 -35.69 5.41
CA ILE A 351 2.20 -35.65 5.56
C ILE A 351 2.87 -35.84 4.19
N ARG A 352 2.49 -36.87 3.43
CA ARG A 352 3.02 -37.15 2.08
C ARG A 352 2.79 -35.99 1.12
N ASN A 353 1.57 -35.44 1.07
CA ASN A 353 1.23 -34.31 0.21
C ASN A 353 1.86 -32.99 0.68
N SER A 354 2.18 -32.85 1.97
CA SER A 354 2.93 -31.70 2.50
C SER A 354 4.43 -31.78 2.21
N ALA A 355 5.00 -32.98 2.24
CA ALA A 355 6.42 -33.23 1.96
C ALA A 355 6.74 -33.08 0.47
N ALA A 356 5.84 -33.49 -0.42
CA ALA A 356 6.02 -33.38 -1.87
C ALA A 356 5.91 -31.94 -2.43
N ARG A 357 5.75 -30.92 -1.58
CA ARG A 357 5.28 -29.59 -2.01
C ARG A 357 5.99 -28.37 -1.43
N ILE A 358 7.05 -28.57 -0.66
CA ILE A 358 7.84 -27.45 -0.15
C ILE A 358 8.97 -27.22 -1.15
N GLU A 359 8.75 -26.38 -2.14
CA GLU A 359 9.86 -25.70 -2.82
C GLU A 359 10.46 -24.75 -1.77
N THR A 360 11.59 -25.14 -1.21
CA THR A 360 12.34 -24.34 -0.23
C THR A 360 13.14 -23.26 -0.96
N VAL A 361 13.52 -22.19 -0.27
CA VAL A 361 14.39 -21.15 -0.85
C VAL A 361 15.75 -21.73 -1.27
N ASP A 362 16.18 -22.81 -0.63
CA ASP A 362 17.43 -23.54 -0.93
C ASP A 362 17.37 -24.33 -2.25
N ASP A 363 16.17 -24.62 -2.79
CA ASP A 363 15.98 -25.32 -4.07
C ASP A 363 16.19 -24.42 -5.30
N TYR A 364 16.46 -23.13 -5.09
CA TYR A 364 16.71 -22.18 -6.16
C TYR A 364 18.13 -21.62 -6.08
N GLU A 365 18.96 -22.00 -7.03
CA GLU A 365 20.21 -21.30 -7.28
C GLU A 365 19.89 -19.83 -7.62
N VAL A 366 20.38 -18.93 -6.76
CA VAL A 366 20.39 -17.49 -7.05
C VAL A 366 21.47 -17.29 -8.10
N VAL A 367 21.12 -17.53 -9.37
CA VAL A 367 21.97 -17.12 -10.49
C VAL A 367 21.93 -15.60 -10.52
N PHE A 368 23.00 -14.99 -10.02
CA PHE A 368 23.33 -13.62 -10.35
C PHE A 368 23.80 -13.67 -11.81
N ASP A 369 23.03 -13.11 -12.75
CA ASP A 369 23.54 -12.89 -14.10
C ASP A 369 24.69 -11.90 -13.99
N ASP A 370 25.93 -12.40 -13.96
CA ASP A 370 27.15 -11.61 -14.12
C ASP A 370 27.44 -11.29 -15.60
N ASP A 371 26.60 -11.75 -16.53
CA ASP A 371 26.80 -11.58 -17.97
C ASP A 371 26.09 -10.34 -18.52
N VAL A 372 26.63 -9.17 -18.18
CA VAL A 372 26.55 -7.96 -19.05
C VAL A 372 27.96 -7.54 -19.47
N LYS A 373 28.74 -8.48 -19.99
CA LYS A 373 29.93 -8.18 -20.81
C LYS A 373 30.12 -9.30 -21.83
N ASN A 374 29.49 -9.14 -23.00
CA ASN A 374 29.87 -9.68 -24.33
C ASN A 374 28.61 -10.03 -25.15
N ALA A 375 27.89 -9.01 -25.63
CA ALA A 375 27.00 -9.19 -26.77
C ALA A 375 27.75 -8.73 -28.03
N PRO A 376 28.00 -9.60 -29.03
CA PRO A 376 28.51 -9.14 -30.32
C PRO A 376 27.38 -8.39 -31.05
N SER A 377 27.70 -7.19 -31.52
CA SER A 377 26.82 -6.36 -32.33
C SER A 377 26.53 -7.04 -33.67
N GLY A 378 25.38 -7.69 -33.80
CA GLY A 378 24.86 -8.19 -35.07
C GLY A 378 23.53 -7.53 -35.39
N LYS A 379 23.55 -6.46 -36.20
CA LYS A 379 22.35 -5.97 -36.90
C LYS A 379 22.01 -6.93 -38.03
N PRO A 380 20.74 -7.30 -38.26
CA PRO A 380 20.27 -7.69 -39.59
C PRO A 380 19.71 -6.46 -40.33
N ARG A 381 19.96 -6.47 -41.63
CA ARG A 381 19.45 -5.53 -42.64
C ARG A 381 17.94 -5.60 -42.81
#